data_AF-A0A645EXQ5-F1
#
_entry.id   AF-A0A645EXQ5-F1
#
_cell.length_a   1.000
_cell.length_b   1.000
_cell.length_c   1.000
_cell.angle_alpha   90.00
_cell.angle_beta   90.00
_cell.angle_gamma   90.00
#
_symmetry.space_group_name_H-M   'P 1'
#
loop_
_entity.id
_entity.type
_entity.pdbx_description
1 polymer ?
#
loop_
_entity_poly.entity_id
_entity_poly.type
_entity_poly.pdbx_seq_one_letter_code
_entity_poly.pdbx_strand_id
1 'polypeptide(L)' 'MPLAGKKSVLMMTGASSDLKDFLPAIDSYKLTADYLKWEDKGIFIASDVWKKDDILKSGWLEQVLAFGQSL' A
#
# COMPACT_ATOMS: atom_id res chain seq x y z
N MET A 1 23.27 -5.92 7.66
CA MET A 1 22.29 -4.92 8.14
C MET A 1 21.13 -5.66 8.79
N PRO A 2 20.81 -5.43 10.07
CA PRO A 2 19.89 -6.26 10.86
C PRO A 2 18.43 -6.28 10.38
N LEU A 3 18.07 -5.48 9.38
CA LEU A 3 16.73 -5.42 8.80
C LEU A 3 16.65 -5.98 7.36
N ALA A 4 17.77 -6.42 6.77
CA ALA A 4 17.80 -6.90 5.38
C ALA A 4 16.99 -8.19 5.18
N GLY A 5 16.36 -8.34 4.01
CA GLY A 5 15.64 -9.55 3.60
C GLY A 5 14.23 -9.70 4.17
N LYS A 6 13.69 -8.68 4.85
CA LYS A 6 12.28 -8.67 5.28
C LYS A 6 11.35 -8.40 4.09
N LYS A 7 10.14 -8.95 4.12
CA LYS A 7 9.06 -8.61 3.18
C LYS A 7 8.39 -7.31 3.63
N SER A 8 7.95 -6.48 2.69
CA SER A 8 7.21 -5.25 2.96
C SER A 8 6.10 -5.03 1.94
N VAL A 9 5.07 -4.27 2.31
CA VAL A 9 3.95 -3.87 1.44
C VAL A 9 3.49 -2.49 1.90
N LEU A 10 3.14 -1.60 0.97
CA LEU A 10 2.46 -0.34 1.30
C LEU A 10 0.95 -0.53 1.18
N MET A 11 0.21 -0.21 2.24
CA MET A 11 -1.25 -0.14 2.23
C MET A 11 -1.68 1.24 2.70
N MET A 12 -2.47 1.94 1.90
CA MET A 12 -2.91 3.30 2.20
C MET A 12 -4.35 3.52 1.74
N THR A 13 -5.12 4.26 2.52
CA THR A 13 -6.43 4.81 2.11
C THR A 13 -6.27 6.29 1.81
N GLY A 14 -7.02 6.78 0.83
CA GLY A 14 -6.92 8.15 0.36
C GLY A 14 -8.25 8.69 -0.14
N ALA A 15 -8.51 9.94 0.21
CA ALA A 15 -9.71 10.67 -0.19
C ALA A 15 -9.72 11.07 -1.68
N SER A 16 -8.53 11.28 -2.26
CA SER A 16 -8.39 11.70 -3.66
C SER A 16 -8.67 10.56 -4.64
N SER A 17 -9.25 10.89 -5.79
CA SER A 17 -9.34 10.03 -6.97
C SER A 17 -8.08 10.08 -7.83
N ASP A 18 -7.30 11.16 -7.74
CA ASP A 18 -6.08 11.31 -8.54
C ASP A 18 -4.94 10.53 -7.87
N LEU A 19 -4.54 9.43 -8.50
CA LEU A 19 -3.46 8.60 -8.00
C LEU A 19 -2.13 9.35 -7.89
N LYS A 20 -1.95 10.46 -8.61
CA LYS A 20 -0.75 11.30 -8.53
C LYS A 20 -0.54 11.91 -7.15
N ASP A 21 -1.62 12.16 -6.41
CA ASP A 21 -1.54 12.73 -5.07
C ASP A 21 -0.85 11.77 -4.08
N PHE A 22 -0.77 10.49 -4.42
CA PHE A 22 -0.13 9.45 -3.60
C PHE A 22 1.32 9.17 -4.01
N LEU A 23 1.83 9.75 -5.11
CA LEU A 23 3.19 9.51 -5.58
C LEU A 23 4.26 9.81 -4.52
N PRO A 24 4.21 10.92 -3.76
CA PRO A 24 5.21 11.16 -2.73
C PRO A 24 5.29 10.07 -1.66
N ALA A 25 4.15 9.48 -1.29
CA ALA A 25 4.08 8.37 -0.33
C ALA A 25 4.64 7.07 -0.93
N ILE A 26 4.28 6.78 -2.19
CA ILE A 26 4.80 5.63 -2.95
C ILE A 26 6.32 5.71 -3.10
N ASP A 27 6.84 6.87 -3.48
CA ASP A 27 8.28 7.07 -3.70
C ASP A 27 9.06 6.96 -2.39
N SER A 28 8.53 7.55 -1.31
CA SER A 28 9.12 7.43 0.03
C SER A 28 9.17 5.97 0.51
N TYR A 29 8.10 5.21 0.29
CA TYR A 29 8.07 3.78 0.59
C TYR A 29 9.13 3.00 -0.19
N LYS A 30 9.20 3.19 -1.51
CA LYS A 30 10.17 2.50 -2.38
C LYS A 30 11.61 2.80 -1.98
N LEU A 31 11.92 4.06 -1.68
CA LEU A 31 13.24 4.46 -1.18
C LEU A 31 13.58 3.77 0.14
N THR A 32 12.61 3.68 1.05
CA THR A 32 12.78 3.00 2.35
C THR A 32 13.03 1.49 2.15
N ALA A 33 12.23 0.82 1.32
CA ALA A 33 12.37 -0.60 1.05
C ALA A 33 13.73 -0.92 0.39
N ASP A 34 14.16 -0.12 -0.59
CA ASP A 34 15.47 -0.31 -1.22
C ASP A 34 16.64 -0.07 -0.25
N TYR A 35 16.59 1.03 0.53
CA TYR A 35 17.63 1.35 1.51
C TYR A 35 17.80 0.21 2.53
N LEU A 36 16.68 -0.33 3.02
CA LEU A 36 16.66 -1.41 4.01
C LEU A 36 16.89 -2.80 3.40
N LYS A 37 16.97 -2.92 2.08
CA LYS A 37 17.07 -4.18 1.32
C LYS A 37 15.93 -5.14 1.65
N TRP A 38 14.71 -4.60 1.62
CA TRP A 38 13.47 -5.35 1.79
C TRP A 38 12.95 -5.87 0.45
N GLU A 39 12.25 -7.00 0.50
CA GLU A 39 11.48 -7.50 -0.63
C GLU A 39 10.14 -6.75 -0.67
N ASP A 40 9.99 -5.85 -1.65
CA ASP A 40 8.73 -5.16 -1.94
C ASP A 40 7.72 -6.18 -2.52
N LYS A 41 6.60 -6.35 -1.82
CA LYS A 41 5.50 -7.24 -2.19
C LYS A 41 4.34 -6.51 -2.87
N GLY A 42 4.39 -5.18 -2.98
CA GLY A 42 3.42 -4.39 -3.70
C GLY A 42 2.90 -3.19 -2.93
N ILE A 43 1.98 -2.50 -3.58
CA ILE A 43 1.39 -1.24 -3.12
C ILE A 43 -0.11 -1.30 -3.38
N PHE A 44 -0.90 -1.07 -2.33
CA PHE A 44 -2.36 -1.00 -2.36
C PHE A 44 -2.80 0.39 -1.94
N ILE A 45 -3.40 1.14 -2.87
CA ILE A 45 -3.91 2.49 -2.62
C ILE A 45 -5.41 2.48 -2.82
N ALA A 46 -6.17 2.51 -1.72
CA ALA A 46 -7.61 2.66 -1.76
C ALA A 46 -7.97 4.15 -1.94
N SER A 47 -8.09 4.58 -3.20
CA SER A 47 -8.53 5.92 -3.59
C SER A 47 -10.04 6.12 -3.40
N ASP A 48 -10.49 7.37 -3.45
CA ASP A 48 -11.90 7.76 -3.30
C ASP A 48 -12.57 7.32 -1.98
N VAL A 49 -11.78 7.10 -0.93
CA VAL A 49 -12.28 6.77 0.42
C VAL A 49 -12.49 8.07 1.20
N TRP A 50 -13.59 8.77 0.92
CA TRP A 50 -13.90 10.08 1.51
C TRP A 50 -14.78 9.97 2.77
N LYS A 51 -15.83 9.17 2.70
CA LYS A 51 -16.83 9.02 3.75
C LYS A 51 -16.51 7.79 4.60
N LYS A 52 -17.07 7.81 5.80
CA LYS A 52 -17.15 6.63 6.65
C LYS A 52 -17.74 5.47 5.81
N ASP A 53 -17.13 4.30 5.93
CA ASP A 53 -17.54 3.05 5.30
C ASP A 53 -17.38 2.99 3.76
N ASP A 54 -16.83 4.01 3.09
CA ASP A 54 -16.55 3.94 1.64
C ASP A 54 -15.61 2.76 1.30
N ILE A 55 -14.66 2.47 2.18
CA ILE A 55 -13.76 1.33 2.03
C ILE A 55 -14.52 -0.01 1.96
N LEU A 56 -15.65 -0.15 2.67
CA LEU A 56 -16.45 -1.38 2.68
C LEU A 56 -17.17 -1.62 1.34
N LYS A 57 -17.27 -0.59 0.49
CA LYS A 57 -17.94 -0.66 -0.82
C LYS A 57 -16.95 -0.76 -1.99
N SER A 58 -15.66 -0.64 -1.70
CA SER A 58 -14.62 -0.35 -2.70
C SER A 58 -13.87 -1.59 -3.21
N GLY A 59 -14.20 -2.79 -2.74
CA GLY A 59 -13.53 -4.04 -3.13
C GLY A 59 -12.08 -4.19 -2.63
N TRP A 60 -11.52 -3.13 -2.04
CA TRP A 60 -10.13 -3.10 -1.57
C TRP A 60 -9.87 -4.09 -0.44
N LEU A 61 -10.86 -4.33 0.44
CA LEU A 61 -10.71 -5.25 1.55
C LEU A 61 -10.54 -6.70 1.08
N GLU A 62 -11.33 -7.11 0.09
CA GLU A 62 -11.23 -8.44 -0.52
C GLU A 62 -9.89 -8.63 -1.24
N GLN A 63 -9.43 -7.62 -1.97
CA GLN A 63 -8.15 -7.67 -2.68
C GLN A 63 -6.97 -7.78 -1.71
N VAL A 64 -6.93 -6.95 -0.66
CA VAL A 64 -5.86 -6.98 0.34
C VAL A 64 -5.89 -8.27 1.16
N LEU A 65 -7.08 -8.79 1.48
CA LEU A 65 -7.22 -10.08 2.17
C LEU A 65 -6.70 -11.24 1.30
N ALA A 66 -7.09 -11.29 0.04
CA ALA A 66 -6.63 -12.33 -0.90
C ALA A 66 -5.11 -12.27 -1.09
N PHE A 67 -4.55 -11.06 -1.19
CA PHE A 67 -3.11 -10.87 -1.22
C PHE A 67 -2.42 -11.39 0.05
N GLY A 68 -2.92 -11.00 1.23
CA GLY A 68 -2.36 -11.47 2.51
C GLY A 68 -2.38 -12.98 2.67
N GLN A 69 -3.40 -13.66 2.12
CA GLN A 69 -3.49 -15.13 2.11
C GLN A 69 -2.50 -15.80 1.13
N SER A 70 -1.93 -15.06 0.18
CA SER A 70 -0.98 -15.57 -0.82
C SER A 70 0.50 -15.40 -0.46
N LEU A 71 0.81 -14.72 0.65
CA LEU A 71 2.17 -14.33 1.08
C LEU A 71 2.95 -15.41 1.83
#